data_AF-A0A090QTG0-F1
#
_entry.id   AF-A0A090QTG0-F1
#
_cell.length_a   1.000
_cell.length_b   1.000
_cell.length_c   1.000
_cell.angle_alpha   90.00
_cell.angle_beta   90.00
_cell.angle_gamma   90.00
#
_symmetry.space_group_name_H-M   'P 1'
#
loop_
_entity.id
_entity.type
_entity.pdbx_description
1 polymer ?
#
loop_
_entity_poly.entity_id
_entity_poly.type
_entity_poly.pdbx_seq_one_letter_code
_entity_poly.pdbx_strand_id
1 'polypeptide(L)'
;MLVLLAGCTTRFAYNNLDSLIAYRIDDYVDLTRQQDNVLDRELTQALQRHRQQGLPPIHRALDRLQADILTPMTFAQIRQYHYLFTGFGQDAASDLAKPLAATLSLLSDQQVSSSTVNYSSALMNGIKSGVGSVRLND
;
A
#
# COMPACT_ATOMS: atom_id res chain seq x y z
N MET A 1 17.21 20.38 -8.22
CA MET A 1 18.01 19.47 -7.37
C MET A 1 17.26 18.92 -6.15
N LEU A 2 15.93 19.05 -6.06
CA LEU A 2 15.09 18.39 -5.02
C LEU A 2 14.32 17.17 -5.56
N VAL A 3 13.92 17.22 -6.84
CA VAL A 3 13.15 16.14 -7.51
C VAL A 3 13.94 14.83 -7.65
N LEU A 4 15.26 14.92 -7.84
CA LEU A 4 16.13 13.75 -7.96
C LEU A 4 16.30 13.00 -6.63
N LEU A 5 16.32 13.69 -5.49
CA LEU A 5 16.38 13.04 -4.19
C LEU A 5 15.05 12.37 -3.84
N ALA A 6 13.90 12.98 -4.17
CA ALA A 6 12.58 12.38 -3.95
C ALA A 6 12.35 11.10 -4.79
N GLY A 7 12.88 11.06 -6.01
CA GLY A 7 12.82 9.86 -6.86
C GLY A 7 13.66 8.69 -6.30
N CYS A 8 14.85 8.99 -5.77
CA CYS A 8 15.72 7.98 -5.17
C CYS A 8 15.16 7.44 -3.84
N THR A 9 14.60 8.30 -2.99
CA THR A 9 13.97 7.86 -1.73
C THR A 9 12.73 7.02 -1.99
N THR A 10 11.90 7.38 -2.96
CA THR A 10 10.71 6.60 -3.34
C THR A 10 11.11 5.23 -3.87
N ARG A 11 12.12 5.16 -4.74
CA ARG A 11 12.64 3.88 -5.27
C ARG A 11 13.23 3.02 -4.15
N PHE A 12 13.99 3.61 -3.24
CA PHE A 12 14.56 2.90 -2.10
C PHE A 12 13.48 2.35 -1.17
N ALA A 13 12.51 3.19 -0.79
CA ALA A 13 11.38 2.78 0.05
C ALA A 13 10.56 1.69 -0.63
N TYR A 14 10.28 1.84 -1.92
CA TYR A 14 9.50 0.86 -2.68
C TYR A 14 10.24 -0.48 -2.83
N ASN A 15 11.57 -0.47 -2.94
CA ASN A 15 12.38 -1.69 -3.05
C ASN A 15 12.44 -2.49 -1.76
N ASN A 16 12.37 -1.83 -0.59
CA ASN A 16 12.38 -2.43 0.75
C ASN A 16 10.98 -2.43 1.39
N LEU A 17 9.93 -2.41 0.57
CA LEU A 17 8.56 -2.21 1.03
C LEU A 17 8.02 -3.41 1.81
N ASP A 18 8.48 -4.61 1.47
CA ASP A 18 8.28 -5.85 2.22
C ASP A 18 8.69 -5.68 3.70
N SER A 19 9.94 -5.33 3.95
CA SER A 19 10.45 -5.17 5.32
C SER A 19 9.81 -4.00 6.05
N LEU A 20 9.51 -2.90 5.34
CA LEU A 20 8.82 -1.74 5.93
C LEU A 20 7.40 -2.09 6.39
N ILE A 21 6.67 -2.90 5.61
CA ILE A 21 5.32 -3.34 5.97
C ILE A 21 5.37 -4.32 7.15
N ALA A 22 6.31 -5.28 7.14
CA ALA A 22 6.49 -6.22 8.25
C ALA A 22 6.76 -5.46 9.57
N TYR A 23 7.74 -4.55 9.57
CA TYR A 23 8.04 -3.68 10.73
C TYR A 23 6.81 -2.89 11.19
N ARG A 24 5.97 -2.44 10.26
CA ARG A 24 4.77 -1.68 10.61
C ARG A 24 3.66 -2.55 11.19
N ILE A 25 3.60 -3.83 10.83
CA ILE A 25 2.62 -4.78 11.35
C ILE A 25 2.95 -5.17 12.80
N ASP A 26 4.24 -5.23 13.16
CA ASP A 26 4.70 -5.50 14.54
C ASP A 26 4.15 -4.48 15.56
N ASP A 27 3.89 -3.23 15.14
CA ASP A 27 3.25 -2.22 16.01
C ASP A 27 1.81 -2.57 16.40
N TYR A 28 1.16 -3.47 15.67
CA TYR A 28 -0.25 -3.85 15.86
C TYR A 28 -0.40 -5.25 16.44
N VAL A 29 0.41 -6.20 15.97
CA VAL A 29 0.34 -7.62 16.34
C VAL A 29 1.74 -8.11 16.67
N ASP A 30 1.94 -8.67 17.87
CA ASP A 30 3.20 -9.33 18.23
C ASP A 30 3.28 -10.69 17.52
N LEU A 31 3.88 -10.71 16.33
CA LEU A 31 4.02 -11.90 15.51
C LEU A 31 5.13 -12.80 16.05
N THR A 32 4.88 -14.10 16.08
CA THR A 32 5.95 -15.08 16.29
C THR A 32 6.90 -15.06 15.09
N ARG A 33 8.16 -15.47 15.31
CA ARG A 33 9.14 -15.63 14.22
C ARG A 33 8.63 -16.46 13.04
N GLN A 34 7.77 -17.45 13.28
CA GLN A 34 7.19 -18.25 12.19
C GLN A 34 6.15 -17.45 11.39
N GLN A 35 5.30 -16.67 12.06
CA GLN A 35 4.28 -15.83 11.41
C GLN A 35 4.93 -14.70 10.60
N ASP A 36 5.98 -14.08 11.15
CA ASP A 36 6.74 -13.02 10.47
C ASP A 36 7.42 -13.54 9.19
N ASN A 37 8.09 -14.70 9.27
CA ASN A 37 8.66 -15.34 8.08
C ASN A 37 7.63 -15.72 7.00
N VAL A 38 6.38 -16.02 7.40
CA VAL A 38 5.29 -16.27 6.45
C VAL A 38 4.87 -14.96 5.80
N LEU A 39 4.66 -13.91 6.60
CA LEU A 39 4.27 -12.59 6.12
C LEU A 39 5.30 -12.03 5.12
N ASP A 40 6.58 -12.03 5.49
CA ASP A 40 7.68 -11.51 4.66
C ASP A 40 7.77 -12.24 3.31
N ARG A 41 7.74 -13.58 3.33
CA ARG A 41 7.77 -14.40 2.10
C ARG A 41 6.58 -14.12 1.19
N GLU A 42 5.37 -14.14 1.73
CA GLU A 42 4.16 -13.94 0.92
C GLU A 42 4.09 -12.52 0.37
N LEU A 43 4.47 -11.53 1.17
CA LEU A 43 4.50 -10.13 0.78
C LEU A 43 5.57 -9.85 -0.27
N THR A 44 6.77 -10.41 -0.12
CA THR A 44 7.84 -10.34 -1.12
C THR A 44 7.35 -10.87 -2.47
N GLN A 45 6.67 -12.02 -2.48
CA GLN A 45 6.13 -12.60 -3.71
C GLN A 45 5.03 -11.73 -4.33
N ALA A 46 4.10 -11.20 -3.52
CA ALA A 46 3.06 -10.31 -4.01
C ALA A 46 3.64 -9.01 -4.60
N LEU A 47 4.62 -8.41 -3.93
CA LEU A 47 5.32 -7.22 -4.43
C LEU A 47 6.10 -7.52 -5.71
N GLN A 48 6.75 -8.69 -5.81
CA GLN A 48 7.42 -9.10 -7.02
C GLN A 48 6.43 -9.25 -8.20
N ARG A 49 5.29 -9.91 -7.99
CA ARG A 49 4.24 -10.03 -9.02
C ARG A 49 3.72 -8.66 -9.42
N HIS A 50 3.41 -7.80 -8.46
CA HIS A 50 2.96 -6.44 -8.73
C HIS A 50 3.99 -5.66 -9.57
N ARG A 51 5.29 -5.75 -9.24
CA ARG A 51 6.37 -5.11 -10.02
C ARG A 51 6.49 -5.66 -11.44
N GLN A 52 6.47 -6.98 -11.59
CA GLN A 52 6.76 -7.64 -12.87
C GLN A 52 5.54 -7.70 -13.80
N GLN A 53 4.33 -7.71 -13.25
CA GLN A 53 3.10 -7.99 -13.99
C GLN A 53 2.07 -6.86 -13.83
N GLY A 54 1.96 -6.25 -12.65
CA GLY A 54 0.98 -5.19 -12.36
C GLY A 54 1.38 -3.80 -12.85
N LEU A 55 2.65 -3.41 -12.68
CA LEU A 55 3.14 -2.08 -13.09
C LEU A 55 3.27 -1.89 -14.62
N PRO A 56 3.73 -2.88 -15.43
CA PRO A 56 3.90 -2.65 -16.87
C PRO A 56 2.61 -2.27 -17.62
N PRO A 57 1.43 -2.88 -17.34
CA PRO A 57 0.15 -2.43 -17.89
C PRO A 57 -0.21 -0.99 -17.51
N ILE A 58 0.05 -0.58 -16.27
CA ILE A 58 -0.19 0.79 -15.79
C ILE A 58 0.66 1.77 -16.59
N HIS A 59 1.96 1.47 -16.76
CA HIS A 59 2.86 2.32 -17.54
C HIS A 59 2.36 2.53 -18.97
N ARG A 60 2.01 1.44 -19.66
CA ARG A 60 1.44 1.53 -21.02
C ARG A 60 0.11 2.30 -21.07
N ALA A 61 -0.73 2.20 -20.04
CA ALA A 61 -1.98 2.94 -19.97
C ALA A 61 -1.74 4.44 -19.75
N LEU A 62 -0.73 4.81 -18.95
CA LEU A 62 -0.31 6.18 -18.75
C LEU A 62 0.27 6.79 -20.02
N ASP A 63 1.11 6.06 -20.76
CA ASP A 63 1.67 6.53 -22.03
C ASP A 63 0.56 6.82 -23.06
N ARG A 64 -0.46 5.96 -23.12
CA ARG A 64 -1.63 6.17 -24.00
C ARG A 64 -2.47 7.36 -23.54
N LEU A 65 -2.75 7.45 -22.23
CA LEU A 65 -3.49 8.57 -21.67
C LEU A 65 -2.79 9.90 -21.98
N GLN A 66 -1.45 9.93 -21.86
CA GLN A 66 -0.64 11.12 -22.15
C GLN A 66 -0.78 11.57 -23.61
N ALA A 67 -0.90 10.65 -24.57
CA ALA A 67 -1.15 10.99 -25.96
C ALA A 67 -2.61 11.44 -26.18
N ASP A 68 -3.58 10.73 -25.60
CA ASP A 68 -5.00 10.99 -25.81
C ASP A 68 -5.44 12.34 -25.25
N ILE A 69 -4.87 12.78 -24.12
CA ILE A 69 -5.21 14.06 -23.49
C ILE A 69 -4.77 15.28 -24.30
N LEU A 70 -3.92 15.11 -25.32
CA LEU A 70 -3.51 16.20 -26.22
C LEU A 70 -4.63 16.63 -27.17
N THR A 71 -5.72 15.86 -27.23
CA THR A 71 -6.94 16.20 -27.96
C THR A 71 -8.15 16.17 -27.01
N PRO A 72 -9.24 16.89 -27.33
CA PRO A 72 -10.45 16.82 -26.52
C PRO A 72 -10.98 15.39 -26.41
N MET A 73 -10.96 14.83 -25.20
CA MET A 73 -11.51 13.51 -24.93
C MET A 73 -13.03 13.58 -24.77
N THR A 74 -13.71 12.56 -25.29
CA THR A 74 -15.11 12.31 -25.01
C THR A 74 -15.30 11.81 -23.59
N PHE A 75 -16.50 12.00 -23.03
CA PHE A 75 -16.85 11.44 -21.73
C PHE A 75 -16.72 9.90 -21.68
N ALA A 76 -16.97 9.22 -22.81
CA ALA A 76 -16.79 7.77 -22.91
C ALA A 76 -15.31 7.37 -22.74
N GLN A 77 -14.38 8.09 -23.36
CA GLN A 77 -12.94 7.85 -23.21
C GLN A 77 -12.47 8.10 -21.77
N ILE A 78 -12.92 9.19 -21.14
CA ILE A 78 -12.59 9.49 -19.74
C ILE A 78 -13.07 8.36 -18.82
N ARG A 79 -14.30 7.89 -19.02
CA ARG A 79 -14.87 6.80 -18.23
C ARG A 79 -14.14 5.47 -18.43
N GLN A 80 -13.68 5.20 -19.65
CA GLN A 80 -12.88 4.01 -19.95
C GLN A 80 -11.56 4.03 -19.17
N TYR A 81 -10.87 5.17 -19.14
CA TYR A 81 -9.66 5.32 -18.33
C TYR A 81 -9.94 5.19 -16.84
N HIS A 82 -11.03 5.77 -16.34
CA HIS A 82 -11.45 5.59 -14.95
C HIS A 82 -11.57 4.11 -14.59
N TYR A 83 -12.36 3.33 -15.35
CA TYR A 83 -12.51 1.89 -15.08
C TYR A 83 -11.20 1.12 -15.22
N LEU A 84 -10.36 1.48 -16.19
CA LEU A 84 -9.06 0.83 -16.38
C LEU A 84 -8.15 1.01 -15.16
N PHE A 85 -8.01 2.25 -14.66
CA PHE A 85 -7.18 2.53 -13.48
C PHE A 85 -7.79 2.00 -12.18
N THR A 86 -9.12 2.03 -12.04
CA THR A 86 -9.81 1.36 -10.92
C THR A 86 -9.52 -0.14 -10.93
N GLY A 87 -9.57 -0.79 -12.10
CA GLY A 87 -9.25 -2.21 -12.25
C GLY A 87 -7.82 -2.53 -11.80
N PHE A 88 -6.83 -1.75 -12.26
CA PHE A 88 -5.45 -1.91 -11.80
C PHE A 88 -5.29 -1.79 -10.29
N GLY A 89 -6.01 -0.85 -9.66
CA GLY A 89 -6.02 -0.69 -8.21
C GLY A 89 -6.63 -1.90 -7.50
N GLN A 90 -7.73 -2.45 -8.02
CA GLN A 90 -8.39 -3.64 -7.47
C GLN A 90 -7.51 -4.88 -7.59
N ASP A 91 -6.84 -5.08 -8.72
CA ASP A 91 -5.92 -6.20 -8.93
C ASP A 91 -4.74 -6.14 -7.96
N ALA A 92 -4.15 -4.95 -7.81
CA ALA A 92 -3.06 -4.73 -6.86
C ALA A 92 -3.50 -4.96 -5.40
N ALA A 93 -4.66 -4.44 -5.02
CA ALA A 93 -5.23 -4.64 -3.70
C ALA A 93 -5.51 -6.13 -3.43
N SER A 94 -6.07 -6.85 -4.40
CA SER A 94 -6.34 -8.28 -4.29
C SER A 94 -5.05 -9.08 -4.10
N ASP A 95 -3.98 -8.77 -4.83
CA ASP A 95 -2.74 -9.51 -4.72
C ASP A 95 -1.99 -9.23 -3.39
N LEU A 96 -2.03 -7.97 -2.91
CA LEU A 96 -1.42 -7.57 -1.65
C LEU A 96 -2.23 -7.96 -0.41
N ALA A 97 -3.55 -8.15 -0.54
CA ALA A 97 -4.40 -8.61 0.55
C ALA A 97 -4.18 -10.09 0.90
N LYS A 98 -3.73 -10.92 -0.06
CA LYS A 98 -3.50 -12.36 0.16
C LYS A 98 -2.44 -12.63 1.24
N PRO A 99 -1.24 -12.01 1.22
CA PRO A 99 -0.27 -12.15 2.32
C PRO A 99 -0.86 -11.82 3.68
N LEU A 100 -1.63 -10.73 3.77
CA LEU A 100 -2.26 -10.34 5.02
C LEU A 100 -3.31 -11.37 5.47
N ALA A 101 -4.16 -11.86 4.57
CA ALA A 101 -5.14 -12.90 4.88
C ALA A 101 -4.48 -14.21 5.33
N ALA A 102 -3.37 -14.60 4.68
CA ALA A 102 -2.59 -15.78 5.05
C ALA A 102 -2.00 -15.63 6.47
N THR A 103 -1.45 -14.46 6.80
CA THR A 103 -0.93 -14.16 8.14
C THR A 103 -2.03 -14.06 9.19
N LEU A 104 -3.14 -13.38 8.90
CA LEU A 104 -4.30 -13.26 9.80
C LEU A 104 -4.87 -14.63 10.17
N SER A 105 -4.88 -15.57 9.23
CA SER A 105 -5.37 -16.94 9.46
C SER A 105 -4.48 -17.76 10.41
N LEU A 106 -3.26 -17.28 10.68
CA LEU A 106 -2.30 -17.93 11.58
C LEU A 106 -2.28 -17.30 12.98
N LEU A 107 -3.04 -16.23 13.22
CA LEU A 107 -3.06 -15.55 14.52
C LEU A 107 -3.85 -16.36 15.55
N SER A 108 -3.35 -16.37 16.78
CA SER A 108 -4.08 -16.93 17.93
C SER A 108 -5.18 -15.99 18.43
N ASP A 109 -6.17 -16.53 19.14
CA ASP A 109 -7.26 -15.74 19.75
C ASP A 109 -6.73 -14.61 20.67
N GLN A 110 -5.61 -14.88 21.37
CA GLN A 110 -4.93 -13.89 22.21
C GLN A 110 -4.33 -12.75 21.36
N GLN A 111 -3.67 -13.08 20.25
CA GLN A 111 -3.14 -12.07 19.33
C GLN A 111 -4.27 -11.23 18.71
N VAL A 112 -5.40 -11.84 18.34
CA VAL A 112 -6.58 -11.12 17.81
C VAL A 112 -7.14 -10.15 18.86
N SER A 113 -7.30 -10.59 20.11
CA SER A 113 -7.80 -9.74 21.20
C SER A 113 -6.87 -8.56 21.49
N SER A 114 -5.56 -8.80 21.63
CA SER A 114 -4.56 -7.74 21.87
C SER A 114 -4.45 -6.77 20.71
N SER A 115 -4.62 -7.24 19.45
CA SER A 115 -4.61 -6.38 18.27
C SER A 115 -5.70 -5.30 18.33
N THR A 116 -6.92 -5.64 18.78
CA THR A 116 -8.02 -4.66 18.87
C THR A 116 -7.72 -3.51 19.85
N VAL A 117 -7.03 -3.81 20.96
CA VAL A 117 -6.57 -2.81 21.93
C VAL A 117 -5.48 -1.93 21.31
N ASN A 118 -4.51 -2.53 20.62
CA ASN A 118 -3.42 -1.81 19.95
C ASN A 118 -3.96 -0.89 18.82
N TYR A 119 -4.91 -1.35 18.00
CA TYR A 119 -5.55 -0.52 16.97
C TYR A 119 -6.22 0.72 17.56
N SER A 120 -6.96 0.58 18.67
CA SER A 120 -7.65 1.71 19.30
C SER A 120 -6.66 2.77 19.81
N SER A 121 -5.57 2.35 20.43
CA SER A 121 -4.53 3.25 20.94
C SER A 121 -3.72 3.92 19.82
N ALA A 122 -3.39 3.19 18.74
CA ALA A 122 -2.70 3.73 17.57
C ALA A 122 -3.54 4.80 16.85
N LEU A 123 -4.85 4.56 16.67
CA LEU A 123 -5.77 5.56 16.11
C LEU A 123 -5.90 6.79 17.03
N MET A 124 -6.03 6.60 18.33
CA MET A 124 -6.08 7.71 19.30
C MET A 124 -4.79 8.55 19.30
N ASN A 125 -3.63 7.91 19.16
CA ASN A 125 -2.35 8.60 19.07
C ASN A 125 -2.17 9.33 17.73
N GLY A 126 -2.61 8.73 16.61
CA GLY A 126 -2.66 9.39 15.31
C GLY A 126 -3.57 10.62 15.31
N ILE A 127 -4.75 10.53 15.94
CA ILE A 127 -5.67 11.66 16.11
C ILE A 127 -5.04 12.75 16.99
N LYS A 128 -4.40 12.39 18.12
CA LYS A 128 -3.70 13.38 18.97
C LYS A 128 -2.54 14.07 18.22
N SER A 129 -1.79 13.31 17.42
CA SER A 129 -0.70 13.86 16.60
C SER A 129 -1.21 14.77 15.48
N GLY A 130 -2.37 14.49 14.89
CA GLY A 130 -3.00 15.33 13.87
C GLY A 130 -3.64 16.60 14.45
N VAL A 131 -4.32 16.49 15.58
CA VAL A 131 -5.01 17.62 16.24
C VAL A 131 -4.02 18.61 16.88
N GLY A 132 -2.81 18.19 17.24
CA GLY A 132 -1.76 19.08 17.77
C GLY A 132 -1.11 20.04 16.74
N SER A 133 -1.39 19.86 15.45
CA SER A 133 -0.79 20.66 14.37
C SER A 133 -1.67 21.82 13.87
N VAL A 134 -2.94 21.89 14.32
CA VAL A 134 -3.82 23.04 14.05
C VAL A 134 -3.78 23.98 15.26
N ARG A 135 -2.64 24.65 15.46
CA ARG A 135 -2.70 25.97 16.06
C ARG A 135 -3.11 26.93 14.95
N LEU A 136 -4.38 27.35 15.00
CA LEU A 136 -4.83 28.55 14.32
C LEU A 136 -3.94 29.68 14.83
N ASN A 137 -3.02 30.16 13.98
CA ASN A 137 -2.44 31.47 14.19
C ASN A 137 -3.53 32.48 13.83
N ASP A 138 -3.69 33.43 14.76
CA ASP A 138 -4.65 34.52 14.81
C ASP A 138 -4.91 35.26 13.49
#